data_AF-A0AA96SAD9-F1
#
_entry.id   AF-A0AA96SAD9-F1
#
_cell.length_a   1.000
_cell.length_b   1.000
_cell.length_c   1.000
_cell.angle_alpha   90.00
_cell.angle_beta   90.00
_cell.angle_gamma   90.00
#
_symmetry.space_group_name_H-M   'P 1'
#
loop_
_entity.id
_entity.type
_entity.pdbx_description
1 polymer ?
#
loop_
_entity_poly.entity_id
_entity_poly.type
_entity_poly.pdbx_seq_one_letter_code
_entity_poly.pdbx_strand_id
1 'polypeptide(L)'
;MSDYKGFIKEKEAIDALLDDGYRIIAVRETLEGDFIEFERHIERKELHLLTADARKYIGTLIVEAKRESKNSCGGTYEEAGAAGS
;
A
#
# COMPACT_ATOMS: atom_id res chain seq x y z
N MET A 1 -14.76 -21.87 0.59
CA MET A 1 -14.76 -20.98 1.77
C MET A 1 -13.35 -20.80 2.37
N SER A 2 -12.29 -21.15 1.64
CA SER A 2 -10.92 -21.21 2.18
C SER A 2 -10.06 -19.99 1.83
N ASP A 3 -10.41 -19.29 0.74
CA ASP A 3 -9.58 -18.21 0.19
C ASP A 3 -9.62 -16.94 1.04
N TYR A 4 -10.76 -16.64 1.66
CA TYR A 4 -10.89 -15.44 2.51
C TYR A 4 -9.96 -15.47 3.73
N LYS A 5 -9.75 -16.64 4.35
CA LYS A 5 -8.80 -16.76 5.47
C LYS A 5 -7.36 -16.58 5.01
N GLY A 6 -7.02 -17.02 3.80
CA GLY A 6 -5.72 -16.77 3.17
C GLY A 6 -5.51 -15.27 2.97
N PHE A 7 -6.51 -14.60 2.40
CA PHE A 7 -6.48 -13.17 2.18
C PHE A 7 -6.29 -12.38 3.47
N ILE A 8 -7.01 -12.69 4.55
CA ILE A 8 -6.86 -11.97 5.83
C ILE A 8 -5.43 -12.09 6.36
N LYS A 9 -4.83 -13.29 6.31
CA LYS A 9 -3.44 -13.49 6.75
C LYS A 9 -2.45 -12.71 5.90
N GLU A 10 -2.62 -12.75 4.59
CA GLU A 10 -1.77 -12.01 3.64
C GLU A 10 -1.90 -10.50 3.84
N LYS A 11 -3.13 -10.00 4.03
CA LYS A 11 -3.41 -8.60 4.33
C LYS A 11 -2.75 -8.17 5.64
N GLU A 12 -2.95 -8.91 6.73
CA GLU A 12 -2.33 -8.62 8.02
C GLU A 12 -0.79 -8.59 7.93
N ALA A 13 -0.19 -9.49 7.13
CA ALA A 13 1.26 -9.49 6.91
C ALA A 13 1.73 -8.25 6.13
N ILE A 14 0.98 -7.80 5.12
CA ILE A 14 1.25 -6.56 4.39
C ILE A 14 1.16 -5.36 5.34
N ASP A 15 0.06 -5.25 6.07
CA ASP A 15 -0.21 -4.14 6.98
C ASP A 15 0.87 -4.05 8.06
N ALA A 16 1.27 -5.19 8.65
CA ALA A 16 2.35 -5.24 9.63
C ALA A 16 3.69 -4.75 9.08
N LEU A 17 4.03 -5.09 7.83
CA LEU A 17 5.27 -4.60 7.19
C LEU A 17 5.20 -3.09 6.92
N LEU A 18 4.05 -2.57 6.51
CA LEU A 18 3.85 -1.14 6.29
C LEU A 18 3.95 -0.36 7.61
N ASP A 19 3.33 -0.86 8.69
CA ASP A 19 3.38 -0.28 10.03
C ASP A 19 4.80 -0.31 10.63
N ASP A 20 5.57 -1.36 10.35
CA ASP A 20 6.99 -1.45 10.71
C ASP A 20 7.86 -0.41 9.95
N GLY A 21 7.30 0.27 8.95
CA GLY A 21 7.95 1.29 8.15
C GLY A 21 8.64 0.76 6.90
N TYR A 22 8.34 -0.47 6.47
CA TYR A 22 8.77 -0.96 5.16
C TYR A 22 7.98 -0.28 4.04
N ARG A 23 8.64 -0.12 2.90
CA ARG A 23 8.03 0.42 1.68
C ARG A 23 8.08 -0.61 0.58
N ILE A 24 7.01 -0.69 -0.20
CA ILE A 24 6.95 -1.54 -1.39
C ILE A 24 7.88 -0.93 -2.44
N ILE A 25 8.86 -1.71 -2.90
CA ILE A 25 9.83 -1.29 -3.91
C ILE A 25 9.62 -1.97 -5.26
N ALA A 26 9.12 -3.21 -5.27
CA ALA A 26 8.84 -3.95 -6.49
C ALA A 26 7.73 -4.97 -6.28
N VAL A 27 7.07 -5.32 -7.39
CA VAL A 27 6.05 -6.36 -7.46
C VAL A 27 6.42 -7.27 -8.62
N ARG A 28 6.48 -8.58 -8.38
CA ARG A 28 6.74 -9.60 -9.40
C ARG A 28 5.54 -10.54 -9.48
N GLU A 29 4.78 -10.39 -10.54
CA GLU A 29 3.62 -11.25 -10.81
C GLU A 29 4.09 -12.57 -11.44
N THR A 30 3.62 -13.70 -10.91
CA THR A 30 3.91 -15.03 -11.45
C THR A 30 2.61 -15.84 -11.59
N LEU A 31 2.68 -16.96 -12.30
CA LEU A 31 1.53 -17.85 -12.49
C LEU A 31 1.06 -18.51 -11.17
N GLU A 32 1.92 -18.56 -10.16
CA GLU A 32 1.64 -19.18 -8.85
C GLU A 32 1.23 -18.16 -7.78
N GLY A 33 1.40 -16.87 -8.05
CA GLY A 33 1.17 -15.78 -7.09
C GLY A 33 2.06 -14.57 -7.36
N ASP A 34 1.94 -13.55 -6.52
CA ASP A 34 2.73 -12.32 -6.64
C ASP A 34 3.77 -12.23 -5.52
N PHE A 35 5.00 -11.88 -5.87
CA PHE A 35 6.04 -11.58 -4.90
C PHE A 35 6.18 -10.07 -4.74
N ILE A 36 6.00 -9.59 -3.52
CA ILE A 36 6.12 -8.18 -3.17
C ILE A 36 7.45 -7.98 -2.45
N GLU A 37 8.31 -7.16 -3.03
CA GLU A 37 9.57 -6.77 -2.39
C GLU A 37 9.35 -5.49 -1.57
N PHE A 38 9.74 -5.57 -0.31
CA PHE A 38 9.69 -4.52 0.68
C PHE A 38 11.12 -4.12 1.10
N GLU A 39 11.35 -2.83 1.31
CA GLU A 39 12.63 -2.31 1.79
C GLU A 39 12.43 -1.38 2.99
N ARG A 40 13.32 -1.51 3.97
CA ARG A 40 13.44 -0.61 5.12
C ARG A 40 14.91 -0.41 5.43
N HIS A 41 15.43 0.78 5.15
CA HIS A 41 16.86 1.11 5.28
C HIS A 41 17.75 0.13 4.50
N ILE A 42 18.41 -0.80 5.19
CA ILE A 42 19.29 -1.84 4.61
C ILE A 42 18.61 -3.21 4.57
N GLU A 43 17.42 -3.34 5.14
CA GLU A 43 16.67 -4.59 5.20
C GLU A 43 15.73 -4.73 4.01
N ARG A 44 15.70 -5.94 3.45
CA ARG A 44 14.75 -6.32 2.41
C ARG A 44 13.95 -7.52 2.86
N LYS A 45 12.65 -7.48 2.60
CA LYS A 45 11.72 -8.58 2.85
C LYS A 45 10.92 -8.85 1.59
N GLU A 46 10.60 -10.11 1.37
CA GLU A 46 9.73 -10.53 0.28
C GLU A 46 8.50 -11.21 0.87
N LEU A 47 7.33 -10.89 0.32
CA LEU A 47 6.08 -11.53 0.69
C LEU A 47 5.43 -12.15 -0.54
N HIS A 48 5.13 -13.44 -0.48
CA HIS A 48 4.43 -14.15 -1.54
C HIS A 48 2.92 -14.15 -1.27
N LEU A 49 2.16 -13.63 -2.23
CA LEU A 49 0.71 -13.52 -2.21
C LEU A 49 0.10 -14.55 -3.16
N LEU A 50 -0.67 -15.48 -2.60
CA LEU A 50 -1.34 -16.53 -3.34
C LEU A 50 -2.77 -16.11 -3.70
N THR A 51 -3.42 -15.29 -2.85
CA THR A 51 -4.82 -14.93 -3.08
C THR A 51 -5.00 -13.77 -4.04
N ALA A 52 -6.03 -13.86 -4.88
CA ALA A 52 -6.39 -12.80 -5.82
C ALA A 52 -6.79 -11.49 -5.11
N ASP A 53 -7.43 -11.60 -3.95
CA ASP A 53 -7.85 -10.45 -3.16
C ASP A 53 -6.65 -9.68 -2.60
N ALA A 54 -5.58 -10.37 -2.19
CA ALA A 54 -4.35 -9.72 -1.72
C ALA A 54 -3.64 -8.94 -2.83
N ARG A 55 -3.62 -9.49 -4.06
CA ARG A 55 -3.09 -8.78 -5.25
C ARG A 55 -3.85 -7.50 -5.53
N LYS A 56 -5.19 -7.56 -5.46
CA LYS A 56 -6.04 -6.38 -5.60
C LYS A 56 -5.75 -5.34 -4.53
N TYR A 57 -5.55 -5.79 -3.28
CA TYR A 57 -5.24 -4.91 -2.16
C TYR A 57 -3.91 -4.17 -2.34
N ILE A 58 -2.85 -4.87 -2.75
CA ILE A 58 -1.56 -4.25 -3.09
C ILE A 58 -1.71 -3.20 -4.20
N GLY A 59 -2.48 -3.51 -5.24
CA GLY A 59 -2.75 -2.55 -6.32
C GLY A 59 -3.36 -1.24 -5.79
N THR A 60 -4.30 -1.33 -4.86
CA THR A 60 -4.88 -0.15 -4.19
C THR A 60 -3.83 0.63 -3.41
N LEU A 61 -3.01 -0.04 -2.59
CA LEU A 61 -1.96 0.60 -1.79
C LEU A 61 -0.93 1.34 -2.65
N ILE A 62 -0.51 0.76 -3.78
CA ILE A 62 0.45 1.39 -4.70
C ILE A 62 -0.15 2.64 -5.34
N VAL A 63 -1.44 2.61 -5.70
CA VAL A 63 -2.14 3.76 -6.28
C VAL A 63 -2.28 4.87 -5.23
N GLU A 64 -2.60 4.53 -3.98
CA GLU A 64 -2.70 5.48 -2.87
C GLU A 64 -1.36 6.12 -2.55
N ALA A 65 -0.28 5.34 -2.45
CA ALA A 65 1.08 5.86 -2.24
C ALA A 65 1.52 6.85 -3.34
N LYS A 66 1.15 6.58 -4.60
CA LYS A 66 1.41 7.51 -5.72
C LYS A 66 0.59 8.81 -5.64
N ARG A 67 -0.62 8.75 -5.09
CA ARG A 67 -1.48 9.93 -4.88
C ARG A 67 -0.93 10.81 -3.78
N GLU A 68 -0.48 10.23 -2.68
CA GLU A 68 0.07 10.98 -1.55
C GLU A 68 1.34 11.74 -1.92
N SER A 69 2.22 11.13 -2.74
CA SER A 69 3.39 11.81 -3.30
C SER A 69 3.06 12.98 -4.24
N LYS A 70 1.87 13.03 -4.87
CA LYS A 70 1.45 14.16 -5.72
C LYS A 70 0.73 15.24 -4.93
N ASN A 71 0.11 14.90 -3.81
CA ASN A 71 -0.70 15.81 -3.01
C ASN A 71 0.12 16.71 -2.06
N SER A 72 1.43 16.49 -1.92
CA SER A 72 2.33 17.42 -1.21
C SER A 72 2.67 18.70 -2.01
N CYS A 73 2.04 18.90 -3.17
CA CYS A 73 2.10 20.11 -3.99
C CYS A 73 0.66 20.54 -4.32
N GLY A 74 -0.06 21.05 -3.33
CA GLY A 74 -1.42 21.58 -3.49
C GLY A 74 -1.71 22.53 -2.34
N GLY A 75 -1.56 23.83 -2.59
CA GLY A 75 -1.63 24.88 -1.58
C GLY A 75 -2.94 24.89 -0.80
N THR A 76 -2.81 25.24 0.48
CA THR A 76 -3.90 25.68 1.34
C THR A 76 -4.60 26.87 0.70
N TYR A 77 -5.88 26.73 0.35
CA TYR A 77 -6.73 27.91 0.20
C TYR A 77 -7.09 28.38 1.60
N GLU A 78 -6.54 29.53 2.00
CA GLU A 78 -7.09 30.33 3.09
C GLU A 78 -8.50 30.75 2.68
N GLU A 79 -9.53 30.26 3.38
CA GLU A 79 -10.81 30.95 3.43
C GLU A 79 -10.66 32.19 4.32
N ALA A 80 -9.99 33.21 3.78
CA ALA A 80 -10.11 34.57 4.28
C ALA A 80 -11.47 35.13 3.83
N GLY A 81 -12.37 35.40 4.77
CA GLY A 81 -13.61 36.09 4.40
C GLY A 81 -14.74 36.13 5.41
N ALA A 82 -14.46 36.16 6.72
CA ALA A 82 -15.38 36.74 7.66
C ALA A 82 -15.36 38.28 7.53
N ALA A 83 -16.29 38.83 6.75
CA ALA A 83 -16.79 40.22 6.83
C ALA A 83 -18.04 40.26 5.92
N GLY A 84 -19.25 40.37 6.44
CA GLY A 84 -19.69 41.51 7.23
C GLY A 84 -20.24 42.57 6.28
N SER A 85 -21.54 42.50 5.99
CA SER A 85 -22.49 43.60 5.71
C SER A 85 -23.87 43.01 5.46
#